data_AF-B2L4Q8-F1
#
_entry.id   AF-B2L4Q8-F1
#
_cell.length_a   1.000
_cell.length_b   1.000
_cell.length_c   1.000
_cell.angle_alpha   90.00
_cell.angle_beta   90.00
_cell.angle_gamma   90.00
#
_symmetry.space_group_name_H-M   'P 1'
#
loop_
_entity.id
_entity.type
_entity.pdbx_description
1 polymer ?
#
loop_
_entity_poly.entity_id
_entity_poly.type
_entity_poly.pdbx_seq_one_letter_code
_entity_poly.pdbx_strand_id
1 'polypeptide(L)' 'EFSLLKDLSSMLTAQEKHYVLSIANSLYLQNGFHISDKFVQLMKKYFKAEIENVDFSQGSAVANHINMWVENHTNHRIRD' A
#
# COMPACT_ATOMS: atom_id res chain seq x y z
N GLU A 1 16.53 -13.08 -0.86
CA GLU A 1 15.14 -13.45 -1.25
C GLU A 1 14.30 -12.26 -1.68
N PHE A 2 13.97 -11.28 -0.83
CA PHE A 2 13.04 -10.20 -1.22
C PHE A 2 13.59 -9.10 -2.14
N SER A 3 14.88 -9.09 -2.46
CA SER A 3 15.47 -8.11 -3.39
C SER A 3 14.86 -8.18 -4.78
N LEU A 4 14.60 -9.39 -5.28
CA LEU A 4 13.93 -9.61 -6.56
C LEU A 4 12.57 -8.91 -6.63
N LEU A 5 11.77 -8.96 -5.57
CA LEU A 5 10.45 -8.30 -5.54
C LEU A 5 10.57 -6.78 -5.56
N LYS A 6 11.54 -6.23 -4.83
CA LYS A 6 11.80 -4.77 -4.83
C LYS A 6 12.23 -4.30 -6.22
N ASP A 7 13.14 -5.04 -6.85
CA ASP A 7 13.69 -4.70 -8.16
C ASP A 7 12.60 -4.84 -9.24
N LEU A 8 11.85 -5.96 -9.23
CA LEU A 8 10.72 -6.19 -10.12
C LEU A 8 9.65 -5.10 -9.97
N SER A 9 9.25 -4.77 -8.74
CA SER A 9 8.29 -3.70 -8.48
C SER A 9 8.78 -2.38 -9.06
N SER A 10 10.06 -2.06 -8.89
CA SER A 10 10.63 -0.81 -9.41
C SER A 10 10.73 -0.78 -10.94
N MET A 11 11.05 -1.92 -11.57
CA MET A 11 11.05 -2.06 -13.02
C MET A 11 9.65 -1.94 -13.60
N LEU A 12 8.66 -2.59 -12.99
CA LEU A 12 7.27 -2.59 -13.45
C LEU A 12 6.63 -1.20 -13.36
N THR A 13 6.95 -0.43 -12.31
CA THR A 13 6.42 0.92 -12.12
C THR A 13 7.26 2.01 -12.80
N ALA A 14 8.33 1.64 -13.52
CA ALA A 14 9.14 2.61 -14.25
C ALA A 14 8.27 3.27 -15.35
N GLN A 15 8.52 4.56 -15.59
CA GLN A 15 7.70 5.33 -16.51
C GLN A 15 7.96 4.88 -17.96
N GLU A 16 6.99 4.17 -18.52
CA GLU A 16 7.01 3.65 -19.88
C GLU A 16 6.22 4.55 -20.82
N LYS A 17 6.63 4.59 -22.10
CA LYS A 17 5.95 5.45 -23.10
C LYS A 17 4.57 4.96 -23.50
N HIS A 18 4.27 3.68 -23.27
CA HIS A 18 3.10 3.01 -23.83
C HIS A 18 2.04 2.62 -22.81
N TYR A 19 2.39 2.57 -21.52
CA TYR A 19 1.46 2.20 -20.45
C TYR A 19 1.88 2.83 -19.14
N VAL A 20 0.92 2.93 -18.21
CA VAL A 20 1.16 3.32 -16.82
C VAL A 20 0.76 2.13 -15.96
N LEU A 21 1.70 1.62 -15.17
CA LEU A 21 1.45 0.57 -14.19
C LEU A 21 1.61 1.15 -12.78
N SER A 22 0.50 1.19 -12.04
CA SER A 22 0.45 1.64 -10.65
C SER A 22 0.25 0.44 -9.73
N ILE A 23 1.09 0.33 -8.70
CA ILE A 23 0.97 -0.69 -7.66
C ILE A 23 0.84 0.04 -6.33
N ALA A 24 -0.26 -0.19 -5.61
CA ALA A 24 -0.55 0.42 -4.33
C ALA A 24 -0.55 -0.66 -3.23
N ASN A 25 0.47 -0.65 -2.38
CA ASN A 25 0.58 -1.58 -1.25
C ASN A 25 0.37 -0.82 0.06
N SER A 26 -0.56 -1.27 0.89
CA SER A 26 -0.74 -0.73 2.24
C SER A 26 -1.17 -1.84 3.21
N LEU A 27 -0.84 -1.65 4.49
CA LEU A 27 -1.29 -2.48 5.58
C LEU A 27 -2.03 -1.63 6.61
N TYR A 28 -3.31 -1.90 6.78
CA TYR A 28 -4.15 -1.25 7.78
C TYR A 28 -4.31 -2.17 9.00
N LEU A 29 -3.99 -1.65 10.18
CA LEU A 29 -4.00 -2.38 11.45
C LEU A 29 -5.03 -1.79 12.40
N GLN A 30 -5.64 -2.60 13.25
CA GLN A 30 -6.50 -2.04 14.31
C GLN A 30 -5.68 -1.18 15.28
N ASN A 31 -6.24 -0.07 15.73
CA ASN A 31 -5.67 0.75 16.80
C ASN A 31 -5.33 -0.10 18.03
N GLY A 32 -4.11 0.07 18.54
CA GLY A 32 -3.59 -0.71 19.67
C GLY A 32 -3.00 -2.08 19.31
N PHE A 33 -3.16 -2.54 18.06
CA PHE A 33 -2.46 -3.74 17.58
C PHE A 33 -1.02 -3.40 17.21
N HIS A 34 -0.07 -4.10 17.83
CA HIS A 34 1.35 -3.90 17.63
C HIS A 34 1.91 -5.04 16.77
N ILE A 35 2.65 -4.66 15.73
CA ILE A 35 3.45 -5.58 14.91
C ILE A 35 4.93 -5.29 15.10
N SER A 36 5.78 -6.27 14.81
CA SER A 36 7.23 -6.11 14.94
C SER A 36 7.76 -4.98 14.06
N ASP A 37 8.61 -4.12 14.62
CA ASP A 37 9.33 -3.08 13.87
C ASP A 37 10.13 -3.65 12.70
N LYS A 38 10.68 -4.87 12.86
CA LYS A 38 11.37 -5.56 11.78
C LYS A 38 10.43 -5.83 10.62
N PHE A 39 9.19 -6.23 10.89
CA PHE A 39 8.18 -6.46 9.85
C PHE A 39 7.82 -5.15 9.15
N VAL A 40 7.58 -4.07 9.92
CA VAL A 40 7.33 -2.71 9.40
C VAL A 40 8.45 -2.28 8.44
N GLN A 41 9.70 -2.46 8.84
CA GLN A 41 10.87 -2.12 8.04
C GLN A 41 10.93 -2.95 6.75
N LEU A 42 10.66 -4.25 6.80
CA LEU A 42 10.67 -5.13 5.63
C LEU A 42 9.58 -4.75 4.62
N MET A 43 8.37 -4.47 5.09
CA MET A 43 7.24 -4.05 4.25
C MET A 43 7.53 -2.73 3.52
N LYS A 44 8.05 -1.72 4.24
CA LYS A 44 8.47 -0.45 3.63
C LYS A 44 9.61 -0.64 2.65
N LYS A 45 10.62 -1.45 2.99
CA LYS A 45 11.83 -1.61 2.18
C LYS A 45 11.59 -2.37 0.86
N TYR A 46 10.82 -3.45 0.90
CA TYR A 46 10.70 -4.37 -0.24
C TYR A 46 9.40 -4.18 -1.03
N PHE A 47 8.33 -3.73 -0.39
CA PHE A 47 7.01 -3.57 -1.02
C PHE A 47 6.60 -2.11 -1.18
N LYS A 48 7.41 -1.16 -0.68
CA LYS A 48 7.05 0.27 -0.59
C LYS A 48 5.68 0.47 0.06
N ALA A 49 5.32 -0.42 1.00
CA ALA A 49 4.00 -0.42 1.60
C ALA A 49 3.88 0.71 2.63
N GLU A 50 2.74 1.39 2.60
CA GLU A 50 2.32 2.24 3.71
C GLU A 50 1.73 1.38 4.84
N ILE A 51 1.88 1.83 6.08
CA ILE A 51 1.37 1.10 7.24
C ILE A 51 0.70 2.13 8.14
N GLU A 52 -0.56 1.90 8.42
CA GLU A 52 -1.41 2.81 9.19
C GLU A 52 -2.25 2.03 10.20
N ASN A 53 -2.41 2.60 11.39
CA ASN A 53 -3.37 2.11 12.36
C ASN A 53 -4.70 2.87 12.19
N VAL A 54 -5.78 2.13 12.07
CA VAL A 54 -7.15 2.62 11.89
C VAL A 54 -8.06 1.99 12.95
N ASP A 55 -9.25 2.57 13.14
CA ASP A 55 -10.27 1.98 14.00
C ASP A 55 -11.35 1.26 13.16
N PHE A 56 -11.19 -0.04 12.96
CA PHE A 56 -12.15 -0.86 12.23
C PHE A 56 -13.53 -0.98 12.92
N SER A 57 -13.69 -0.49 14.15
CA SER A 57 -15.04 -0.31 14.73
C SER A 57 -15.85 0.74 13.96
N GLN A 58 -15.18 1.70 13.31
CA GLN A 58 -15.77 2.73 12.45
C GLN A 58 -15.83 2.27 10.98
N GLY A 59 -16.47 1.11 10.74
CA GLY A 59 -16.40 0.39 9.46
C GLY A 59 -16.59 1.25 8.20
N SER A 60 -17.66 2.05 8.13
CA SER A 60 -17.91 2.91 6.96
C SER A 60 -16.88 4.03 6.79
N ALA A 61 -16.41 4.63 7.89
CA ALA A 61 -15.40 5.69 7.83
C ALA A 61 -14.04 5.12 7.37
N VAL A 62 -13.65 3.95 7.89
CA VAL A 62 -12.40 3.28 7.50
C VAL A 62 -12.47 2.78 6.06
N ALA A 63 -13.60 2.22 5.63
CA ALA A 63 -13.78 1.83 4.23
C ALA A 63 -13.59 3.03 3.28
N ASN A 64 -14.23 4.16 3.58
CA ASN A 64 -14.07 5.39 2.79
C ASN A 64 -12.60 5.87 2.76
N HIS A 65 -11.92 5.84 3.92
CA HIS A 65 -10.51 6.22 4.02
C HIS A 65 -9.60 5.34 3.15
N ILE A 66 -9.77 4.02 3.24
CA ILE A 66 -9.00 3.05 2.44
C ILE A 66 -9.30 3.23 0.95
N ASN A 67 -10.57 3.39 0.56
CA ASN A 67 -10.96 3.57 -0.84
C ASN A 67 -10.40 4.87 -1.42
N MET A 68 -10.43 5.97 -0.67
CA MET A 68 -9.76 7.22 -1.05
C MET A 68 -8.25 7.04 -1.22
N TRP A 69 -7.61 6.31 -0.32
CA TRP A 69 -6.18 6.02 -0.44
C TRP A 69 -5.87 5.22 -1.70
N VAL A 70 -6.63 4.15 -1.98
CA VAL A 70 -6.50 3.34 -3.19
C VAL A 70 -6.72 4.19 -4.44
N GLU A 71 -7.76 5.02 -4.45
CA GLU A 71 -8.07 5.90 -5.57
C GLU A 71 -6.88 6.83 -5.88
N ASN A 72 -6.34 7.51 -4.85
CA ASN A 72 -5.21 8.43 -5.00
C ASN A 72 -3.95 7.72 -5.51
N HIS A 73 -3.67 6.50 -5.04
CA HIS A 73 -2.47 5.74 -5.44
C HIS A 73 -2.60 5.04 -6.80
N THR A 74 -3.79 5.05 -7.40
CA THR A 74 -4.07 4.39 -8.68
C THR A 74 -4.48 5.38 -9.76
N ASN A 75 -4.08 6.66 -9.62
CA ASN A 75 -4.44 7.73 -10.54
C ASN A 75 -5.96 7.83 -10.77
N HIS A 76 -6.71 7.61 -9.70
CA HIS A 76 -8.16 7.61 -9.67
C HIS A 76 -8.83 6.59 -10.61
N ARG A 77 -8.14 5.49 -10.93
CA ARG A 77 -8.64 4.44 -11.82
C ARG A 77 -9.37 3.32 -11.09
N ILE A 78 -9.01 3.05 -9.83
CA ILE A 78 -9.71 2.10 -8.97
C ILE A 78 -10.56 2.91 -7.99
N ARG A 79 -11.87 2.65 -8.01
CA ARG A 79 -12.90 3.35 -7.23
C ARG A 79 -14.01 2.36 -6.86
N ASP A 80 -14.72 2.67 -5.79
CA ASP A 80 -15.98 2.06 -5.36
C ASP A 80 -17.01 3.16 -5.10
#